data_AF-A0A1C9CZ25-F1
#
_entry.id   AF-A0A1C9CZ25-F1
#
_cell.length_a   1.000
_cell.length_b   1.000
_cell.length_c   1.000
_cell.angle_alpha   90.00
_cell.angle_beta   90.00
_cell.angle_gamma   90.00
#
_symmetry.space_group_name_H-M   'P 1'
#
loop_
_entity.id
_entity.type
_entity.pdbx_description
1 polymer ?
#
loop_
_entity_poly.entity_id
_entity_poly.type
_entity_poly.pdbx_seq_one_letter_code
_entity_poly.pdbx_strand_id
1 'polypeptide(L)'
;MLKKRKTEVCALGQHISMSAHKARRVIDQIRGRSYEETLMILELMPYRACYPIFKLVYSAAANASYNMGSNETNLIISKAEVNEGTTVKKFKPRARGRSYPIKRSTCHISIVVKDISLDEYRESITWLKKPRWKNKYTDRIYHDMSSCGGVWDKK
;
A
#
# COMPACT_ATOMS: atom_id res chain seq x y z
N MET A 1 -11.35 -4.28 -27.52
CA MET A 1 -11.43 -3.82 -26.11
C MET A 1 -10.02 -3.68 -25.55
N LEU A 2 -9.58 -2.47 -25.20
CA LEU A 2 -8.26 -2.27 -24.59
C LEU A 2 -8.30 -2.73 -23.12
N LYS A 3 -7.73 -3.89 -22.83
CA LYS A 3 -7.57 -4.39 -21.46
C LYS A 3 -6.54 -3.50 -20.75
N LYS A 4 -6.98 -2.63 -19.84
CA LYS A 4 -6.06 -1.85 -18.99
C LYS A 4 -5.15 -2.85 -18.27
N ARG A 5 -3.84 -2.78 -18.51
CA ARG A 5 -2.84 -3.52 -17.72
C ARG A 5 -2.95 -3.00 -16.29
N LYS A 6 -3.31 -3.87 -15.35
CA LYS A 6 -3.30 -3.53 -13.93
C LYS A 6 -1.84 -3.52 -13.49
N THR A 7 -1.40 -2.41 -12.90
CA THR A 7 -0.05 -2.25 -12.35
C THR A 7 0.08 -2.93 -10.98
N GLU A 8 -1.05 -3.25 -10.36
CA GLU A 8 -1.13 -3.85 -9.04
C GLU A 8 -2.08 -5.05 -9.08
N VAL A 9 -1.74 -6.07 -8.30
CA VAL A 9 -2.55 -7.28 -8.11
C VAL A 9 -2.80 -7.46 -6.63
N CYS A 10 -4.01 -7.87 -6.27
CA CYS A 10 -4.40 -8.10 -4.89
C CYS A 10 -4.74 -9.57 -4.63
N ALA A 11 -4.51 -10.00 -3.38
CA ALA A 11 -5.01 -11.23 -2.80
C ALA A 11 -5.80 -10.90 -1.53
N LEU A 12 -6.95 -11.55 -1.37
CA LEU A 12 -7.87 -11.31 -0.26
C LEU A 12 -8.09 -12.62 0.52
N GLY A 13 -7.80 -12.58 1.82
CA GLY A 13 -8.16 -13.63 2.75
C GLY A 13 -9.32 -13.19 3.63
N GLN A 14 -10.49 -13.78 3.44
CA GLN A 14 -11.70 -13.42 4.19
C GLN A 14 -12.01 -14.42 5.32
N HIS A 15 -12.65 -13.91 6.38
CA HIS A 15 -13.14 -14.71 7.51
C HIS A 15 -12.08 -15.57 8.21
N ILE A 16 -10.85 -15.05 8.32
CA ILE A 16 -9.76 -15.74 9.00
C ILE A 16 -10.06 -15.72 10.50
N SER A 17 -10.06 -16.90 11.13
CA SER A 17 -10.39 -17.07 12.55
C SER A 17 -9.22 -16.65 13.46
N MET A 18 -8.97 -15.34 13.50
CA MET A 18 -7.99 -14.71 14.37
C MET A 18 -8.37 -13.26 14.67
N SER A 19 -7.76 -12.69 15.71
CA SER A 19 -7.91 -11.27 16.01
C SER A 19 -7.08 -10.44 15.03
N ALA A 20 -7.67 -9.35 14.52
CA ALA A 20 -7.00 -8.42 13.62
C ALA A 20 -5.68 -7.89 14.22
N HIS A 21 -5.61 -7.60 15.52
CA HIS A 21 -4.39 -7.13 16.16
C HIS A 21 -3.23 -8.14 16.08
N LYS A 22 -3.52 -9.44 16.16
CA LYS A 22 -2.49 -10.49 16.03
C LYS A 22 -1.96 -10.58 14.60
N ALA A 23 -2.82 -10.37 13.60
CA ALA A 23 -2.41 -10.32 12.21
C ALA A 23 -1.63 -9.03 11.89
N ARG A 24 -2.11 -7.86 12.38
CA ARG A 24 -1.45 -6.55 12.18
C ARG A 24 0.01 -6.58 12.61
N ARG A 25 0.31 -7.18 13.78
CA ARG A 25 1.68 -7.37 14.28
C ARG A 25 2.63 -7.98 13.24
N VAL A 26 2.16 -8.95 12.47
CA VAL A 26 2.96 -9.62 11.42
C VAL A 26 2.94 -8.81 10.14
N ILE A 27 1.77 -8.30 9.74
CA ILE A 27 1.61 -7.51 8.51
C ILE A 27 2.45 -6.24 8.49
N ASP A 28 2.62 -5.58 9.64
CA ASP A 28 3.44 -4.37 9.74
C ASP A 28 4.92 -4.63 9.44
N GLN A 29 5.40 -5.88 9.59
CA GLN A 29 6.79 -6.25 9.32
C GLN A 29 7.08 -6.48 7.83
N ILE A 30 6.07 -6.93 7.09
CA ILE A 30 6.21 -7.30 5.67
C ILE A 30 5.83 -6.16 4.71
N ARG A 31 5.30 -5.04 5.23
CA ARG A 31 4.88 -3.90 4.43
C ARG A 31 6.09 -3.27 3.73
N GLY A 32 6.06 -3.15 2.40
CA GLY A 32 7.13 -2.56 1.60
C GLY A 32 8.34 -3.47 1.37
N ARG A 33 8.29 -4.74 1.78
CA ARG A 33 9.38 -5.71 1.57
C ARG A 33 9.25 -6.41 0.23
N SER A 34 10.36 -6.99 -0.24
CA SER A 34 10.34 -7.89 -1.40
C SER A 34 9.62 -9.19 -1.07
N TYR A 35 9.19 -9.90 -2.10
CA TYR A 35 8.53 -11.20 -1.95
C TYR A 35 9.44 -12.22 -1.24
N GLU A 36 10.70 -12.33 -1.64
CA GLU A 36 11.68 -13.25 -1.05
C GLU A 36 11.94 -12.94 0.42
N GLU A 37 12.20 -11.67 0.76
CA GLU A 37 12.38 -11.24 2.15
C GLU A 37 11.14 -11.57 2.99
N THR A 38 9.95 -11.37 2.42
CA THR A 38 8.70 -11.65 3.12
C THR A 38 8.55 -13.13 3.47
N LEU A 39 8.90 -14.04 2.54
CA LEU A 39 8.84 -15.48 2.81
C LEU A 39 9.76 -15.85 3.97
N MET A 40 11.01 -15.36 3.95
CA MET A 40 11.98 -15.61 5.02
C MET A 40 11.47 -15.08 6.38
N ILE A 41 10.95 -13.85 6.41
CA ILE A 41 10.42 -13.25 7.64
C ILE A 41 9.25 -14.08 8.19
N LEU A 42 8.32 -14.49 7.33
CA LEU A 42 7.13 -15.24 7.74
C LEU A 42 7.45 -16.65 8.25
N GLU A 43 8.46 -17.31 7.69
CA GLU A 43 8.91 -18.64 8.12
C GLU A 43 9.63 -18.59 9.47
N LEU A 44 10.45 -17.57 9.71
CA LEU A 44 11.27 -17.46 10.93
C LEU A 44 10.48 -16.90 12.13
N MET A 45 9.38 -16.19 11.90
CA MET A 45 8.62 -15.58 12.97
C MET A 45 7.87 -16.61 13.84
N PRO A 46 7.89 -16.46 15.19
CA PRO A 46 7.28 -17.43 16.11
C PRO A 46 5.75 -17.31 16.21
N TYR A 47 5.10 -16.53 15.34
CA TYR A 47 3.68 -16.24 15.45
C TYR A 47 2.82 -17.19 14.62
N ARG A 48 1.76 -17.77 15.22
CA ARG A 48 0.75 -18.55 14.48
C ARG A 48 0.05 -17.77 13.36
N ALA A 49 0.05 -16.44 13.45
CA ALA A 49 -0.48 -15.54 12.43
C ALA A 49 0.26 -15.63 11.09
N CYS A 50 1.51 -16.10 11.08
CA CYS A 50 2.31 -16.20 9.86
C CYS A 50 1.72 -17.20 8.86
N TYR A 51 1.20 -18.33 9.32
CA TYR A 51 0.68 -19.39 8.44
C TYR A 51 -0.43 -18.92 7.46
N PRO A 52 -1.51 -18.24 7.89
CA PRO A 52 -2.50 -17.74 6.95
C PRO A 52 -1.95 -16.62 6.05
N ILE A 53 -1.05 -15.78 6.54
CA ILE A 53 -0.44 -14.69 5.77
C ILE A 53 0.48 -15.26 4.67
N PHE A 54 1.28 -16.28 5.00
CA PHE A 54 2.15 -16.98 4.08
C PHE A 54 1.38 -17.54 2.88
N LYS A 55 0.25 -18.20 3.13
CA LYS A 55 -0.65 -18.68 2.05
C LYS A 55 -1.17 -17.55 1.16
N LEU A 56 -1.50 -16.40 1.75
CA LEU A 56 -1.98 -15.25 1.00
C LEU A 56 -0.89 -14.60 0.15
N VAL A 57 0.34 -14.52 0.67
CA VAL A 57 1.50 -14.01 -0.06
C VAL A 57 1.79 -14.90 -1.27
N TYR A 58 1.79 -16.23 -1.07
CA TYR A 58 1.94 -17.19 -2.17
C TYR A 58 0.83 -17.04 -3.24
N SER A 59 -0.42 -16.89 -2.80
CA SER A 59 -1.54 -16.63 -3.72
C SER A 59 -1.40 -15.30 -4.45
N ALA A 60 -0.87 -14.26 -3.81
CA ALA A 60 -0.64 -12.96 -4.45
C ALA A 60 0.42 -13.06 -5.55
N ALA A 61 1.51 -13.80 -5.32
CA ALA A 61 2.53 -14.05 -6.33
C ALA A 61 1.98 -14.86 -7.52
N ALA A 62 1.21 -15.91 -7.27
CA ALA A 62 0.54 -16.67 -8.34
C ALA A 62 -0.40 -15.78 -9.17
N ASN A 63 -1.16 -14.91 -8.51
CA ASN A 63 -2.03 -13.95 -9.19
C ASN A 63 -1.23 -12.92 -10.01
N ALA A 64 -0.06 -12.51 -9.53
CA ALA A 64 0.82 -11.59 -10.25
C ALA A 64 1.41 -12.24 -11.50
N SER A 65 1.89 -13.49 -11.39
CA SER A 65 2.36 -14.28 -12.52
C SER A 65 1.26 -14.43 -13.59
N TYR A 66 0.04 -14.82 -13.19
CA TYR A 66 -1.06 -15.03 -14.13
C TYR A 66 -1.60 -13.74 -14.77
N ASN A 67 -1.77 -12.67 -13.99
CA ASN A 67 -2.43 -11.44 -14.48
C ASN A 67 -1.47 -10.42 -15.07
N MET A 68 -0.24 -10.32 -14.55
CA MET A 68 0.77 -9.34 -14.97
C MET A 68 1.91 -9.97 -15.78
N GLY A 69 2.09 -11.29 -15.72
CA GLY A 69 3.24 -11.96 -16.33
C GLY A 69 4.56 -11.64 -15.61
N SER A 70 4.48 -11.22 -14.35
CA SER A 70 5.62 -10.81 -13.54
C SER A 70 6.37 -12.00 -12.95
N ASN A 71 7.70 -11.89 -12.88
CA ASN A 71 8.54 -12.84 -12.16
C ASN A 71 8.48 -12.58 -10.65
N GLU A 72 8.55 -13.64 -9.85
CA GLU A 72 8.45 -13.56 -8.39
C GLU A 72 9.53 -12.68 -7.75
N THR A 73 10.74 -12.70 -8.32
CA THR A 73 11.91 -11.91 -7.88
C THR A 73 11.66 -10.40 -7.89
N ASN A 74 10.79 -9.93 -8.78
CA ASN A 74 10.54 -8.51 -9.01
C ASN A 74 9.32 -8.00 -8.23
N LEU A 75 8.66 -8.86 -7.44
CA LEU A 75 7.46 -8.51 -6.70
C LEU A 75 7.81 -7.84 -5.37
N ILE A 76 7.15 -6.71 -5.12
CA ILE A 76 7.15 -6.01 -3.83
C ILE A 76 5.73 -5.92 -3.30
N ILE A 77 5.60 -6.07 -1.98
CA ILE A 77 4.34 -5.81 -1.28
C ILE A 77 4.14 -4.29 -1.19
N SER A 78 3.32 -3.75 -2.07
CA SER A 78 2.94 -2.33 -2.10
C SER A 78 2.13 -1.96 -0.86
N LYS A 79 1.09 -2.76 -0.58
CA LYS A 79 0.13 -2.45 0.47
C LYS A 79 -0.34 -3.72 1.16
N ALA A 80 -0.36 -3.71 2.48
CA ALA A 80 -0.87 -4.81 3.29
C ALA A 80 -1.71 -4.28 4.44
N GLU A 81 -2.98 -4.67 4.47
CA GLU A 81 -3.97 -4.20 5.43
C GLU A 81 -4.69 -5.37 6.11
N VAL A 82 -5.13 -5.12 7.34
CA VAL A 82 -5.94 -6.06 8.12
C VAL A 82 -7.15 -5.34 8.67
N ASN A 83 -8.31 -5.79 8.23
CA ASN A 83 -9.61 -5.30 8.68
C ASN A 83 -10.23 -6.28 9.67
N GLU A 84 -11.01 -5.74 10.59
CA GLU A 84 -11.80 -6.55 11.50
C GLU A 84 -12.98 -7.17 10.75
N GLY A 85 -13.28 -8.43 11.06
CA GLY A 85 -14.39 -9.16 10.49
C GLY A 85 -15.52 -9.37 11.51
N THR A 86 -16.42 -10.28 11.17
CA THR A 86 -17.54 -10.65 12.04
C THR A 86 -17.03 -11.18 13.38
N THR A 87 -17.61 -10.66 14.46
CA THR A 87 -17.31 -11.10 15.82
C THR A 87 -18.49 -11.84 16.41
N VAL A 88 -18.28 -13.12 16.74
CA VAL A 88 -19.30 -13.94 17.39
C VAL A 88 -19.16 -13.82 18.91
N LYS A 89 -20.24 -13.53 19.62
CA LYS A 89 -20.28 -13.48 21.08
C LYS A 89 -20.69 -14.85 21.63
N LYS A 90 -20.00 -15.33 22.66
CA LYS A 90 -20.33 -16.55 23.42
C LYS A 90 -20.35 -16.21 24.91
N PHE A 91 -21.30 -16.74 25.68
CA PHE A 91 -21.33 -16.50 27.12
C PHE A 91 -20.41 -17.49 27.85
N LYS A 92 -19.61 -16.98 28.79
CA LYS A 92 -18.82 -17.80 29.72
C LYS A 92 -19.42 -17.67 31.13
N PRO A 93 -19.84 -18.77 31.75
CA PRO A 93 -20.32 -18.75 33.13
C PRO A 93 -19.19 -18.35 34.08
N ARG A 94 -19.52 -17.62 35.15
CA ARG A 94 -18.63 -17.18 36.22
C ARG A 94 -19.29 -17.38 37.59
N ALA A 95 -18.50 -17.25 38.65
CA ALA A 95 -18.96 -17.40 40.02
C ALA A 95 -20.13 -16.44 40.36
N ARG A 96 -20.98 -16.85 41.31
CA ARG A 96 -22.15 -16.09 41.79
C ARG A 96 -23.17 -15.73 40.70
N GLY A 97 -23.47 -16.67 39.79
CA GLY A 97 -24.49 -16.48 38.74
C GLY A 97 -24.15 -15.45 37.66
N ARG A 98 -22.91 -14.94 37.63
CA ARG A 98 -22.47 -13.95 36.63
C ARG A 98 -22.12 -14.63 35.30
N SER A 99 -22.29 -13.91 34.20
CA SER A 99 -21.81 -14.34 32.88
C SER A 99 -21.09 -13.21 32.16
N TYR A 100 -19.97 -13.53 31.51
CA TYR A 100 -19.21 -12.57 30.69
C TYR A 100 -19.17 -13.02 29.23
N PRO A 101 -19.25 -12.09 28.26
CA PRO A 101 -19.13 -12.42 26.85
C PRO A 101 -17.67 -12.65 26.44
N ILE A 102 -17.39 -13.80 25.82
CA ILE A 102 -16.18 -14.05 25.03
C ILE A 102 -16.46 -13.63 23.60
N LYS A 103 -15.61 -12.77 23.05
CA LYS A 103 -15.63 -12.38 21.63
C LYS A 103 -14.72 -13.31 20.83
N ARG A 104 -15.28 -14.00 19.84
CA ARG A 104 -14.54 -14.75 18.82
C ARG A 104 -14.52 -13.89 17.55
N SER A 105 -13.50 -13.07 17.43
CA SER A 105 -13.29 -12.17 16.29
C SER A 105 -12.73 -12.95 15.10
N THR A 106 -13.13 -12.56 13.91
CA THR A 106 -12.46 -12.90 12.65
C THR A 106 -11.78 -11.66 12.07
N CYS A 107 -10.94 -11.84 11.06
CA CYS A 107 -10.35 -10.73 10.31
C CYS A 107 -10.33 -10.99 8.81
N HIS A 108 -10.18 -9.92 8.06
CA HIS A 108 -9.95 -9.92 6.62
C HIS A 108 -8.57 -9.33 6.36
N ILE A 109 -7.76 -10.01 5.54
CA ILE A 109 -6.41 -9.58 5.18
C ILE A 109 -6.39 -9.28 3.68
N SER A 110 -5.88 -8.12 3.31
CA SER A 110 -5.63 -7.74 1.93
C SER A 110 -4.14 -7.49 1.72
N ILE A 111 -3.58 -8.14 0.70
CA ILE A 111 -2.19 -7.97 0.29
C ILE A 111 -2.21 -7.53 -1.17
N VAL A 112 -1.52 -6.44 -1.45
CA VAL A 112 -1.37 -5.88 -2.80
C VAL A 112 0.10 -5.94 -3.16
N VAL A 113 0.39 -6.57 -4.29
CA VAL A 113 1.73 -6.70 -4.86
C VAL A 113 1.84 -5.84 -6.11
N LYS A 114 3.02 -5.28 -6.29
CA LYS A 114 3.41 -4.52 -7.48
C LYS A 114 4.71 -5.09 -8.04
N ASP A 115 4.89 -4.94 -9.34
CA ASP A 115 6.15 -5.27 -10.01
C ASP A 115 7.02 -4.02 -10.12
N ILE A 116 8.24 -4.07 -9.60
CA ILE A 116 9.18 -2.94 -9.61
C ILE A 116 9.57 -2.57 -11.04
N SER A 117 9.74 -3.57 -11.91
CA SER A 117 10.27 -3.37 -13.26
C SER A 117 9.34 -2.49 -14.10
N LEU A 118 8.04 -2.48 -13.82
CA LEU A 118 7.05 -1.66 -14.52
C LEU A 118 7.10 -0.18 -14.14
N ASP A 119 7.58 0.15 -12.93
CA ASP A 119 7.69 1.54 -12.48
C ASP A 119 8.83 2.28 -13.21
N GLU A 120 9.96 1.61 -13.49
CA GLU A 120 11.11 2.17 -14.23
C GLU A 120 10.74 2.59 -15.67
N TYR A 121 9.92 1.79 -16.35
CA TYR A 121 9.39 2.14 -17.68
C TYR A 121 8.47 3.37 -17.65
N ARG A 122 7.79 3.63 -16.54
CA ARG A 122 6.89 4.78 -16.41
C ARG A 122 7.65 6.10 -16.25
N GLU A 123 8.73 6.09 -15.48
CA GLU A 123 9.59 7.26 -15.31
C GLU A 123 10.32 7.65 -16.61
N SER A 124 10.80 6.67 -17.37
CA SER A 124 11.43 6.92 -18.67
C SER A 124 10.45 7.51 -19.70
N ILE A 125 9.22 6.99 -19.81
CA ILE A 125 8.19 7.52 -20.73
C ILE A 125 7.77 8.95 -20.34
N THR A 126 7.62 9.23 -19.05
CA THR A 126 7.25 10.58 -18.57
C THR A 126 8.38 11.58 -18.77
N TRP A 127 9.64 11.15 -18.63
CA TRP A 127 10.82 11.96 -18.95
C TRP A 127 10.89 12.30 -20.45
N LEU A 128 10.60 11.33 -21.32
CA LEU A 128 10.56 11.53 -22.78
C LEU A 128 9.40 12.44 -23.23
N LYS A 129 8.30 12.50 -22.48
CA LYS A 129 7.13 13.36 -22.75
C LYS A 129 7.25 14.79 -22.21
N LYS A 130 8.34 15.17 -21.53
CA LYS A 130 8.53 16.57 -21.05
C LYS A 130 8.61 17.51 -22.25
N PRO A 131 7.74 18.54 -22.36
CA PRO A 131 7.81 19.50 -23.45
C PRO A 131 9.15 20.26 -23.37
N ARG A 132 9.86 20.30 -24.49
CA ARG A 132 11.19 20.89 -24.66
C ARG A 132 11.12 22.42 -24.78
N TRP A 133 10.33 23.11 -23.96
CA TRP A 133 10.23 24.57 -23.98
C TRP A 133 10.44 25.16 -22.59
N LYS A 134 11.70 25.50 -22.30
CA LYS A 134 12.04 26.63 -21.43
C LYS A 134 12.39 27.79 -22.37
N ASN A 135 11.42 28.62 -22.71
CA ASN A 135 11.76 29.91 -23.32
C ASN A 135 12.20 30.85 -22.20
N LYS A 136 13.39 31.39 -22.43
CA LYS A 136 14.16 32.28 -21.59
C LYS A 136 13.38 33.59 -21.42
N TYR A 137 13.54 34.21 -20.25
CA TYR A 137 13.18 35.60 -19.99
C TYR A 137 13.50 36.47 -21.22
N THR A 138 12.47 37.04 -21.83
CA THR A 138 12.63 38.22 -22.68
C THR A 138 12.50 39.42 -21.75
N ASP A 139 13.63 40.05 -21.41
CA ASP A 139 13.62 41.40 -20.85
C ASP A 139 12.94 42.32 -21.86
N ARG A 140 11.75 42.81 -21.52
CA ARG A 140 11.20 44.01 -22.16
C ARG A 140 11.60 45.19 -21.32
N ILE A 141 12.66 45.85 -21.78
CA ILE A 141 12.94 47.25 -21.47
C ILE A 141 11.71 48.05 -21.94
N TYR A 142 10.89 48.49 -21.00
CA TYR A 142 10.00 49.63 -21.22
C TYR A 142 10.73 50.86 -20.69
N HIS A 143 11.30 51.63 -21.62
CA HIS A 143 11.39 53.06 -21.42
C HIS A 143 9.97 53.59 -21.34
N ASP A 144 9.60 54.19 -20.23
CA ASP A 144 8.60 55.25 -20.27
C ASP A 144 9.12 56.44 -19.47
N MET A 145 9.42 57.50 -20.22
CA MET A 145 9.67 58.82 -19.67
C MET A 145 8.32 59.41 -19.31
N SER A 146 8.10 59.73 -18.03
CA SER A 146 7.35 60.93 -17.66
C SER A 146 7.55 61.24 -16.18
N SER A 147 8.19 62.38 -15.99
CA SER A 147 8.24 63.20 -14.79
C SER A 147 6.92 63.27 -14.02
N CYS A 148 7.00 63.40 -12.69
CA CYS A 148 6.35 64.43 -11.86
C CYS A 148 6.03 63.90 -10.44
N GLY A 149 6.79 64.40 -9.45
CA GLY A 149 6.28 64.97 -8.19
C GLY A 149 5.62 64.05 -7.15
N GLY A 150 6.17 64.06 -5.93
CA GLY A 150 5.40 63.73 -4.73
C GLY A 150 6.21 63.16 -3.57
N VAL A 151 6.80 64.03 -2.77
CA VAL A 151 7.23 63.78 -1.37
C VAL A 151 6.00 63.45 -0.49
N TRP A 152 6.23 62.99 0.75
CA TRP A 152 5.32 62.83 1.92
C TRP A 152 5.01 61.37 2.28
N ASP A 153 4.87 60.94 3.54
CA ASP A 153 5.56 61.16 4.82
C ASP A 153 5.05 60.07 5.78
N LYS A 154 5.74 59.83 6.90
CA LYS A 154 5.48 58.76 7.89
C LYS A 154 4.08 58.79 8.53
N LYS A 155 3.54 57.59 8.84
CA LYS A 155 3.15 57.16 10.20
C LYS A 155 2.89 55.66 10.28
#